data_AF-L0R9J9-F1
#
_entry.id   AF-L0R9J9-F1
#
_cell.length_a   1.000
_cell.length_b   1.000
_cell.length_c   1.000
_cell.angle_alpha   90.00
_cell.angle_beta   90.00
_cell.angle_gamma   90.00
#
_symmetry.space_group_name_H-M   'P 1'
#
loop_
_entity.id
_entity.type
_entity.pdbx_description
1 polymer ?
#
loop_
_entity_poly.entity_id
_entity_poly.type
_entity_poly.pdbx_seq_one_letter_code
_entity_poly.pdbx_strand_id
1 'polypeptide(L)' 'MRPIYKNFGIDIQSSNGDSTFTLPLPATYVIGKDGNVVYHFADADYTKRLEPSEIVKALKSIA' A
#
# COMPACT_ATOMS: atom_id res chain seq x y z
N MET A 1 -5.56 -16.04 -8.12
CA MET A 1 -4.50 -15.50 -7.23
C MET A 1 -3.95 -16.55 -6.26
N ARG A 2 -4.77 -17.25 -5.45
CA ARG A 2 -4.30 -18.32 -4.52
C ARG A 2 -3.32 -19.36 -5.10
N PRO A 3 -3.53 -19.91 -6.32
CA PRO A 3 -2.62 -20.91 -6.88
C PRO A 3 -1.23 -20.34 -7.25
N ILE A 4 -1.16 -19.04 -7.58
CA ILE A 4 0.07 -18.40 -8.06
C ILE A 4 1.11 -18.32 -6.93
N TYR A 5 0.70 -17.89 -5.74
CA TYR A 5 1.59 -17.82 -4.58
C TYR A 5 2.09 -19.21 -4.18
N LYS A 6 1.23 -20.23 -4.23
CA LYS A 6 1.62 -21.61 -4.00
C LYS A 6 2.63 -22.12 -5.05
N ASN A 7 2.45 -21.75 -6.32
CA ASN A 7 3.40 -22.06 -7.39
C ASN A 7 4.75 -21.35 -7.21
N PHE A 8 4.77 -20.19 -6.53
CA PHE A 8 6.01 -19.51 -6.11
C PHE A 8 6.61 -20.06 -4.81
N GLY A 9 6.00 -21.10 -4.21
CA GLY A 9 6.45 -21.68 -2.93
C GLY A 9 6.15 -20.81 -1.70
N ILE A 10 5.25 -19.83 -1.84
CA ILE A 10 4.89 -18.90 -0.77
C ILE A 10 3.61 -19.40 -0.08
N ASP A 11 3.72 -19.75 1.20
CA ASP A 11 2.58 -20.05 2.06
C ASP A 11 2.13 -18.77 2.79
N ILE A 12 1.05 -18.15 2.30
CA ILE A 12 0.52 -16.91 2.85
C ILE A 12 -0.03 -17.10 4.27
N GLN A 13 -0.72 -18.20 4.54
CA GLN A 13 -1.34 -18.43 5.86
C GLN A 13 -0.25 -18.66 6.91
N SER A 14 0.76 -19.47 6.59
CA SER A 14 1.93 -19.63 7.47
C SER A 14 2.69 -18.33 7.66
N SER A 15 2.81 -17.48 6.63
CA SER A 15 3.49 -16.18 6.74
C SER A 15 2.72 -15.18 7.59
N ASN A 16 1.39 -15.21 7.52
CA ASN A 16 0.51 -14.35 8.31
C ASN A 16 0.34 -14.84 9.76
N GLY A 17 0.58 -16.14 10.01
CA GLY A 17 0.38 -16.75 11.32
C GLY A 17 -1.09 -17.01 11.66
N ASP A 18 -1.98 -16.98 10.67
CA ASP A 18 -3.41 -17.23 10.84
C ASP A 18 -4.02 -17.92 9.60
N SER A 19 -5.33 -18.18 9.64
CA SER A 19 -6.04 -18.81 8.52
C SER A 19 -6.42 -17.82 7.41
N THR A 20 -6.03 -16.55 7.51
CA THR A 20 -6.42 -15.53 6.55
C THR A 20 -5.58 -15.60 5.28
N PHE A 21 -6.19 -15.18 4.17
CA PHE A 21 -5.47 -14.98 2.91
C PHE A 21 -5.43 -13.48 2.60
N THR A 22 -4.75 -12.75 3.47
CA THR A 22 -4.59 -11.29 3.37
C THR A 22 -3.19 -10.96 2.87
N LEU A 23 -3.11 -9.94 2.03
CA LEU A 23 -1.86 -9.39 1.53
C LEU A 23 -1.81 -7.91 1.89
N PRO A 24 -0.63 -7.38 2.25
CA PRO A 24 -0.50 -5.96 2.50
C PRO A 24 -0.77 -5.16 1.22
N LEU A 25 -1.61 -4.14 1.32
CA LEU A 25 -1.81 -3.15 0.26
C LEU A 25 -0.82 -2.01 0.46
N PRO A 26 0.16 -1.80 -0.44
CA PRO A 26 1.02 -0.63 -0.35
C PRO A 26 0.18 0.64 -0.56
N ALA A 27 0.41 1.64 0.28
CA ALA A 27 -0.25 2.92 0.18
C ALA A 27 0.69 4.06 0.57
N THR A 28 0.44 5.24 0.02
CA THR A 28 1.13 6.48 0.38
C THR A 28 0.09 7.48 0.85
N TYR A 29 0.32 8.07 2.02
CA TYR A 29 -0.55 9.08 2.61
C TYR A 29 0.28 10.33 2.91
N VAL A 30 -0.32 11.51 2.71
CA VAL A 30 0.19 12.77 3.22
C VAL A 30 -0.76 13.24 4.31
N ILE A 31 -0.22 13.45 5.51
CA ILE A 31 -0.99 13.81 6.70
C ILE A 31 -0.68 15.27 7.04
N GLY A 32 -1.74 16.07 7.19
CA GLY A 32 -1.67 17.46 7.62
C GLY A 32 -1.28 17.59 9.10
N LYS A 33 -0.91 18.81 9.51
CA LYS A 33 -0.54 19.09 10.92
C LYS A 33 -1.70 18.93 11.90
N ASP A 34 -2.93 18.99 11.41
CA ASP A 34 -4.17 18.73 12.15
C ASP A 34 -4.49 17.22 12.27
N GLY A 35 -3.63 16.35 11.71
CA GLY A 35 -3.80 14.91 11.72
C GLY A 35 -4.70 14.36 10.62
N ASN A 36 -5.24 15.20 9.73
CA ASN A 36 -6.12 14.77 8.65
C ASN A 36 -5.32 14.29 7.42
N VAL A 37 -5.84 13.28 6.72
CA VAL A 37 -5.29 12.86 5.43
C VAL A 37 -5.67 13.88 4.37
N VAL A 38 -4.67 14.49 3.73
CA VAL A 38 -4.89 15.51 2.69
C VAL A 38 -4.58 15.00 1.28
N TYR A 39 -3.89 13.86 1.19
CA TYR A 39 -3.62 13.16 -0.06
C TYR A 39 -3.40 11.68 0.22
N HIS A 40 -3.85 10.81 -0.68
CA HIS A 40 -3.60 9.38 -0.60
C HIS A 40 -3.43 8.75 -1.99
N PHE A 41 -2.68 7.66 -2.03
CA PHE A 41 -2.59 6.75 -3.16
C PHE A 41 -2.59 5.32 -2.63
N ALA A 42 -3.50 4.49 -3.13
CA ALA A 42 -3.58 3.07 -2.86
C ALA A 42 -4.17 2.37 -4.09
N ASP A 43 -3.45 1.38 -4.62
CA ASP A 43 -3.87 0.63 -5.80
C ASP A 43 -3.71 -0.87 -5.51
N ALA A 44 -4.74 -1.66 -5.84
CA ALA A 44 -4.75 -3.11 -5.65
C ALA A 44 -3.65 -3.80 -6.47
N ASP A 45 -3.23 -3.19 -7.58
CA ASP A 45 -2.00 -3.54 -8.26
C ASP A 45 -0.81 -3.04 -7.45
N TYR A 46 -0.29 -3.91 -6.59
CA TYR A 46 0.85 -3.64 -5.72
C TYR A 46 2.15 -3.34 -6.47
N THR A 47 2.20 -3.44 -7.80
CA THR A 47 3.37 -3.02 -8.60
C THR A 47 3.35 -1.53 -8.91
N LYS A 48 2.18 -0.88 -8.82
CA LYS A 48 2.05 0.56 -8.99
C LYS A 48 2.46 1.28 -7.71
N ARG A 49 3.12 2.42 -7.89
CA ARG A 49 3.58 3.31 -6.83
C ARG A 49 3.22 4.74 -7.20
N LEU A 50 3.05 5.56 -6.18
CA LEU A 50 2.92 7.00 -6.39
C LEU A 50 4.28 7.57 -6.81
N GLU A 51 4.28 8.42 -7.82
CA GLU A 51 5.48 9.15 -8.22
C GLU A 51 5.94 10.11 -7.11
N PRO A 52 7.24 10.14 -6.74
CA PRO A 52 7.73 11.01 -5.66
C PRO A 52 7.41 12.49 -5.87
N SER A 53 7.35 12.94 -7.13
CA SER A 53 6.99 14.32 -7.49
C SER A 53 5.56 14.68 -7.06
N GLU A 54 4.62 13.74 -7.12
CA GLU A 54 3.24 13.96 -6.67
C GLU A 54 3.18 14.11 -5.14
N ILE A 55 4.02 13.39 -4.40
CA ILE A 55 4.16 13.57 -2.93
C ILE A 55 4.65 14.98 -2.61
N VAL A 56 5.72 15.44 -3.29
CA VAL A 56 6.27 16.78 -3.08
C VAL A 56 5.25 17.86 -3.44
N LYS A 57 4.48 17.65 -4.51
CA LYS A 57 3.40 18.57 -4.93
C LYS A 57 2.29 18.64 -3.87
N ALA A 58 1.85 17.49 -3.34
CA ALA A 58 0.87 17.44 -2.27
C ALA A 58 1.38 18.12 -0.99
N LEU A 59 2.65 17.93 -0.63
CA LEU A 59 3.26 18.62 0.51
C LEU A 59 3.26 20.15 0.34
N LYS A 60 3.56 20.63 -0.87
CA LYS A 60 3.55 22.06 -1.19
C LYS A 60 2.16 22.69 -1.16
N SER A 61 1.09 21.93 -1.38
CA SER A 61 -0.28 22.46 -1.29
C SER A 61 -0.81 22.61 0.13
N ILE A 62 -0.08 22.12 1.13
CA ILE A 62 -0.43 22.23 2.56
C ILE A 62 0.40 23.35 3.23
N ALA A 63 1.42 23.86 2.54
CA ALA A 63 2.33 24.90 3.03
C ALA A 63 1.70 26.29 3.03
#